data_AF-A0A401YJ85-F1
#
_entry.id   AF-A0A401YJ85-F1
#
_cell.length_a   1.000
_cell.length_b   1.000
_cell.length_c   1.000
_cell.angle_alpha   90.00
_cell.angle_beta   90.00
_cell.angle_gamma   90.00
#
_symmetry.space_group_name_H-M   'P 1'
#
loop_
_entity.id
_entity.type
_entity.pdbx_description
1 polymer ?
#
loop_
_entity_poly.entity_id
_entity_poly.type
_entity_poly.pdbx_seq_one_letter_code
_entity_poly.pdbx_strand_id
1 'polypeptide(L)'
;MYNAAEAAGSTRTATDATAAADVAVAAAATAAVTTASAIAARRRKGTAVAALLAGDALVHAFWATGATWPADSTEALSQGLLNADVPFTPRVLLPLCALLTTAAVGIYAHSRGRGGRLAALVTAAVATGLTVRAGAGVVWAFGVGADPGSTFHRLNLAVYTPVCVGFGYAAARVALDGIARRPSRLLRTRTAGR
;
A
#
# COMPACT_ATOMS: atom_id res chain seq x y z
N MET A 1 43.33 -13.04 -57.52
CA MET A 1 42.67 -13.98 -56.58
C MET A 1 42.61 -13.37 -55.17
N TYR A 2 41.82 -12.30 -54.95
CA TYR A 2 41.86 -11.56 -53.67
C TYR A 2 40.50 -11.16 -53.06
N ASN A 3 39.36 -11.77 -53.42
CA ASN A 3 38.04 -11.22 -53.00
C ASN A 3 37.06 -12.18 -52.28
N ALA A 4 37.41 -13.44 -51.98
CA ALA A 4 36.47 -14.36 -51.31
C ALA A 4 36.50 -14.28 -49.77
N ALA A 5 37.66 -13.98 -49.17
CA ALA A 5 37.82 -13.91 -47.71
C ALA A 5 37.23 -12.63 -47.10
N GLU A 6 37.25 -11.52 -47.84
CA GLU A 6 36.75 -10.22 -47.36
C GLU A 6 35.21 -10.18 -47.30
N ALA A 7 34.52 -10.84 -48.25
CA ALA A 7 33.06 -10.98 -48.26
C ALA A 7 32.52 -11.84 -47.10
N ALA A 8 33.28 -12.87 -46.68
CA ALA A 8 32.92 -13.71 -45.53
C ALA A 8 33.11 -12.98 -44.18
N GLY A 9 34.06 -12.04 -44.09
CA GLY A 9 34.24 -11.19 -42.92
C GLY A 9 33.13 -10.15 -42.75
N SER A 10 32.68 -9.55 -43.87
CA SER A 10 31.63 -8.52 -43.89
C SER A 10 30.24 -9.07 -43.53
N THR A 11 29.94 -10.31 -43.91
CA THR A 11 28.66 -10.95 -43.56
C THR A 11 28.58 -11.34 -42.09
N ARG A 12 29.70 -11.77 -41.48
CA ARG A 12 29.75 -12.12 -40.06
C ARG A 12 29.49 -10.91 -39.15
N THR A 13 30.12 -9.77 -39.44
CA THR A 13 29.93 -8.53 -38.66
C THR A 13 28.51 -7.96 -38.76
N ALA A 14 27.86 -8.06 -39.92
CA ALA A 14 26.46 -7.66 -40.06
C ALA A 14 25.52 -8.56 -39.26
N THR A 15 25.77 -9.88 -39.23
CA THR A 15 24.96 -10.85 -38.49
C THR A 15 25.14 -10.71 -36.97
N ASP A 16 26.35 -10.40 -36.52
CA ASP A 16 26.64 -10.15 -35.10
C ASP A 16 26.00 -8.84 -34.62
N ALA A 17 25.95 -7.80 -35.48
CA ALA A 17 25.31 -6.54 -35.17
C ALA A 17 23.78 -6.64 -35.08
N THR A 18 23.14 -7.42 -35.96
CA THR A 18 21.68 -7.68 -35.88
C THR A 18 21.33 -8.50 -34.65
N ALA A 19 22.10 -9.55 -34.33
CA ALA A 19 21.90 -10.34 -33.12
C ALA A 19 22.04 -9.50 -31.83
N ALA A 20 23.01 -8.59 -31.77
CA ALA A 20 23.19 -7.68 -30.64
C ALA A 20 22.01 -6.69 -30.49
N ALA A 21 21.48 -6.17 -31.61
CA ALA A 21 20.30 -5.31 -31.62
C ALA A 21 19.05 -6.04 -31.14
N ASP A 22 18.84 -7.28 -31.57
CA ASP A 22 17.70 -8.10 -31.16
C ASP A 22 17.73 -8.43 -29.66
N VAL A 23 18.91 -8.73 -29.11
CA VAL A 23 19.09 -8.95 -27.66
C VAL A 23 18.79 -7.66 -26.88
N ALA A 24 19.23 -6.50 -27.36
CA ALA A 24 18.96 -5.22 -26.71
C ALA A 24 17.46 -4.88 -26.72
N VAL A 25 16.76 -5.14 -27.83
CA VAL A 25 15.31 -4.94 -27.96
C VAL A 25 14.54 -5.90 -27.04
N ALA A 26 14.94 -7.18 -26.99
CA ALA A 26 14.33 -8.17 -26.12
C ALA A 26 14.53 -7.83 -24.62
N ALA A 27 15.72 -7.35 -24.24
CA ALA A 27 16.00 -6.88 -22.90
C ALA A 27 15.14 -5.66 -22.53
N ALA A 28 14.99 -4.69 -23.44
CA ALA A 28 14.14 -3.52 -23.23
C ALA A 28 12.66 -3.90 -23.08
N ALA A 29 12.14 -4.82 -23.89
CA ALA A 29 10.77 -5.33 -23.78
C ALA A 29 10.53 -6.04 -22.44
N THR A 30 11.47 -6.88 -22.00
CA THR A 30 11.40 -7.59 -20.72
C THR A 30 11.39 -6.61 -19.53
N ALA A 31 12.24 -5.57 -19.58
CA ALA A 31 12.26 -4.52 -18.57
C ALA A 31 10.95 -3.72 -18.53
N ALA A 32 10.35 -3.43 -19.69
CA ALA A 32 9.08 -2.72 -19.79
C ALA A 32 7.92 -3.53 -19.17
N VAL A 33 7.81 -4.84 -19.48
CA VAL A 33 6.79 -5.73 -18.92
C VAL A 33 6.93 -5.84 -17.40
N THR A 34 8.16 -6.01 -16.90
CA THR A 34 8.44 -6.08 -15.46
C THR A 34 8.03 -4.79 -14.75
N THR A 35 8.34 -3.64 -15.34
CA THR A 35 7.96 -2.32 -14.81
C THR A 35 6.44 -2.13 -14.78
N ALA A 36 5.74 -2.51 -15.86
CA ALA A 36 4.29 -2.41 -15.95
C ALA A 36 3.60 -3.29 -14.89
N SER A 37 4.06 -4.52 -14.70
CA SER A 37 3.54 -5.44 -13.68
C SER A 37 3.74 -4.88 -12.27
N ALA A 38 4.91 -4.32 -11.96
CA ALA A 38 5.19 -3.69 -10.67
C ALA A 38 4.29 -2.46 -10.41
N ILE A 39 4.03 -1.64 -11.43
CA ILE A 39 3.09 -0.50 -11.33
C ILE A 39 1.67 -0.99 -11.06
N ALA A 40 1.20 -2.02 -11.78
CA ALA A 40 -0.13 -2.59 -11.60
C ALA A 40 -0.29 -3.20 -10.20
N ALA A 41 0.71 -3.94 -9.72
CA ALA A 41 0.72 -4.52 -8.38
C ALA A 41 0.63 -3.44 -7.28
N ARG A 42 1.39 -2.35 -7.42
CA ARG A 42 1.32 -1.21 -6.50
C ARG A 42 -0.05 -0.54 -6.50
N ARG A 43 -0.65 -0.34 -7.67
CA ARG A 43 -2.00 0.24 -7.80
C ARG A 43 -3.08 -0.64 -7.17
N ARG A 44 -2.98 -1.97 -7.33
CA ARG A 44 -3.90 -2.93 -6.69
C ARG A 44 -3.79 -2.86 -5.17
N LYS A 45 -2.57 -2.94 -4.63
CA LYS A 45 -2.32 -2.82 -3.17
C LYS A 45 -2.85 -1.50 -2.61
N GLY A 46 -2.54 -0.38 -3.26
CA GLY A 46 -3.00 0.93 -2.83
C GLY A 46 -4.52 1.09 -2.92
N THR A 47 -5.15 0.57 -3.97
CA THR A 47 -6.62 0.56 -4.09
C THR A 47 -7.26 -0.30 -3.00
N ALA A 48 -6.70 -1.47 -2.69
CA ALA A 48 -7.20 -2.34 -1.63
C ALA A 48 -7.14 -1.65 -0.26
N VAL A 49 -6.00 -1.05 0.10
CA VAL A 49 -5.86 -0.31 1.37
C VAL A 49 -6.79 0.90 1.41
N ALA A 50 -6.91 1.65 0.31
CA ALA A 50 -7.83 2.78 0.24
C ALA A 50 -9.30 2.35 0.39
N ALA A 51 -9.68 1.22 -0.21
CA ALA A 51 -11.03 0.67 -0.08
C ALA A 51 -11.33 0.22 1.34
N LEU A 52 -10.36 -0.41 2.03
CA LEU A 52 -10.49 -0.76 3.45
C LEU A 52 -10.77 0.49 4.29
N LEU A 53 -9.93 1.52 4.18
CA LEU A 53 -10.07 2.76 4.95
C LEU A 53 -11.38 3.49 4.63
N ALA A 54 -11.80 3.49 3.36
CA ALA A 54 -13.07 4.08 2.97
C ALA A 54 -14.26 3.29 3.54
N GLY A 55 -14.21 1.95 3.52
CA GLY A 55 -15.22 1.10 4.16
C GLY A 55 -15.31 1.36 5.66
N ASP A 56 -14.17 1.44 6.35
CA ASP A 56 -14.08 1.77 7.77
C ASP A 56 -14.68 3.15 8.08
N ALA A 57 -14.35 4.17 7.26
CA ALA A 57 -14.94 5.49 7.38
C ALA A 57 -16.48 5.48 7.24
N LEU A 58 -17.02 4.67 6.32
CA LEU A 58 -18.46 4.52 6.13
C LEU A 58 -19.12 3.84 7.34
N VAL A 59 -18.46 2.85 7.94
CA VAL A 59 -18.95 2.22 9.18
C VAL A 59 -19.00 3.24 10.32
N HIS A 60 -17.98 4.08 10.47
CA HIS A 60 -18.00 5.17 11.44
C HIS A 60 -19.09 6.22 11.16
N ALA A 61 -19.31 6.57 9.90
CA ALA A 61 -20.40 7.46 9.49
C ALA A 61 -21.78 6.84 9.83
N PHE A 62 -21.92 5.53 9.63
CA PHE A 62 -23.13 4.79 9.98
C PHE A 62 -23.37 4.81 11.50
N TRP A 63 -22.35 4.52 12.32
CA TRP A 63 -22.48 4.62 13.79
C TRP A 63 -22.74 6.05 14.27
N ALA A 64 -22.27 7.07 13.54
CA ALA A 64 -22.57 8.46 13.87
C ALA A 64 -24.08 8.80 13.76
N THR A 65 -24.88 7.96 13.11
CA THR A 65 -26.35 8.11 13.09
C THR A 65 -27.03 7.57 14.36
N GLY A 66 -26.28 6.95 15.27
CA GLY A 66 -26.79 6.29 16.47
C GLY A 66 -27.08 4.80 16.29
N ALA A 67 -26.84 4.24 15.09
CA ALA A 67 -26.96 2.81 14.86
C ALA A 67 -25.87 2.02 15.61
N THR A 68 -26.20 0.84 16.14
CA THR A 68 -25.28 0.02 16.95
C THR A 68 -24.86 -1.29 16.31
N TRP A 69 -25.38 -1.62 15.12
CA TRP A 69 -25.04 -2.86 14.42
C TRP A 69 -23.51 -3.01 14.26
N PRO A 70 -22.93 -4.20 14.49
CA PRO A 70 -23.58 -5.49 14.73
C PRO A 70 -23.92 -5.80 16.20
N ALA A 71 -23.84 -4.83 17.11
CA ALA A 71 -24.11 -5.00 18.52
C ALA A 71 -25.53 -4.52 18.92
N ASP A 72 -26.04 -5.06 20.03
CA ASP A 72 -27.36 -4.73 20.58
C ASP A 72 -27.37 -3.38 21.33
N SER A 73 -26.19 -2.83 21.65
CA SER A 73 -26.05 -1.55 22.36
C SER A 73 -24.70 -0.89 22.07
N THR A 74 -24.61 0.42 22.36
CA THR A 74 -23.35 1.18 22.27
C THR A 74 -22.28 0.67 23.22
N GLU A 75 -22.67 0.24 24.42
CA GLU A 75 -21.77 -0.37 25.41
C GLU A 75 -21.13 -1.64 24.83
N ALA A 76 -21.96 -2.56 24.32
CA ALA A 76 -21.50 -3.80 23.73
C ALA A 76 -20.63 -3.56 22.49
N LEU A 77 -20.97 -2.55 21.69
CA LEU A 77 -20.17 -2.11 20.54
C LEU A 77 -18.79 -1.59 20.98
N SER A 78 -18.75 -0.71 21.98
CA SER A 78 -17.51 -0.12 22.49
C SER A 78 -16.60 -1.18 23.12
N GLN A 79 -17.17 -2.05 23.96
CA GLN A 79 -16.45 -3.18 24.54
C GLN A 79 -15.91 -4.11 23.45
N GLY A 80 -16.71 -4.43 22.43
CA GLY A 80 -16.31 -5.31 21.33
C GLY A 80 -15.23 -4.73 20.41
N LEU A 81 -15.15 -3.40 20.25
CA LEU A 81 -14.19 -2.73 19.36
C LEU A 81 -12.95 -2.21 20.05
N LEU A 82 -13.09 -1.72 21.29
CA LEU A 82 -12.07 -0.95 22.00
C LEU A 82 -11.66 -1.58 23.33
N ASN A 83 -12.38 -2.62 23.81
CA ASN A 83 -12.19 -3.22 25.13
C ASN A 83 -12.27 -2.15 26.25
N ALA A 84 -13.12 -1.14 26.06
CA ALA A 84 -13.30 0.01 26.94
C ALA A 84 -14.66 0.67 26.70
N ASP A 85 -15.16 1.44 27.68
CA ASP A 85 -16.38 2.22 27.55
C ASP A 85 -16.06 3.62 27.01
N VAL A 86 -16.29 3.79 25.71
CA VAL A 86 -16.01 5.01 24.97
C VAL A 86 -17.30 5.49 24.29
N PRO A 87 -17.61 6.79 24.32
CA PRO A 87 -18.83 7.29 23.71
C PRO A 87 -18.75 7.29 22.16
N PHE A 88 -19.63 6.53 21.50
CA PHE A 88 -19.84 6.54 20.04
C PHE A 88 -20.73 7.71 19.62
N THR A 89 -20.29 8.93 19.89
CA THR A 89 -21.04 10.14 19.54
C THR A 89 -20.58 10.72 18.20
N PRO A 90 -21.43 11.49 17.49
CA PRO A 90 -21.03 12.16 16.25
C PRO A 90 -19.78 13.04 16.42
N ARG A 91 -19.59 13.64 17.60
CA ARG A 91 -18.42 14.48 17.91
C ARG A 91 -17.09 13.72 17.85
N VAL A 92 -17.11 12.41 18.11
CA VAL A 92 -15.92 11.55 18.05
C VAL A 92 -15.82 10.87 16.69
N LEU A 93 -16.94 10.36 16.18
CA LEU A 93 -16.97 9.54 14.96
C LEU A 93 -16.78 10.34 13.67
N LEU A 94 -17.30 11.58 13.58
CA LEU A 94 -17.16 12.39 12.36
C LEU A 94 -15.70 12.80 12.09
N PRO A 95 -14.91 13.26 13.08
CA PRO A 95 -13.48 13.47 12.89
C PRO A 95 -12.72 12.21 12.45
N LEU A 96 -13.04 11.04 13.03
CA LEU A 96 -12.44 9.76 12.62
C LEU A 96 -12.79 9.43 11.17
N CYS A 97 -14.05 9.57 10.78
CA CYS A 97 -14.49 9.37 9.39
C CYS A 97 -13.76 10.30 8.41
N ALA A 98 -13.62 11.58 8.75
CA ALA A 98 -12.88 12.55 7.93
C ALA A 98 -11.39 12.17 7.82
N LEU A 99 -10.76 11.76 8.92
CA LEU A 99 -9.37 11.33 8.94
C LEU A 99 -9.16 10.08 8.06
N LEU A 100 -9.99 9.06 8.22
CA LEU A 100 -9.93 7.81 7.46
C LEU A 100 -10.18 8.05 5.96
N THR A 101 -11.16 8.88 5.62
CA THR A 101 -11.44 9.27 4.23
C THR A 101 -10.25 10.01 3.62
N THR A 102 -9.65 10.94 4.36
CA THR A 102 -8.45 11.66 3.91
C THR A 102 -7.27 10.71 3.70
N ALA A 103 -7.08 9.75 4.61
CA ALA A 103 -6.06 8.72 4.49
C ALA A 103 -6.29 7.82 3.26
N ALA A 104 -7.54 7.41 3.02
CA ALA A 104 -7.94 6.62 1.85
C ALA A 104 -7.59 7.35 0.54
N VAL A 105 -7.98 8.61 0.42
CA VAL A 105 -7.67 9.46 -0.74
C VAL A 105 -6.16 9.64 -0.90
N GLY A 106 -5.44 9.89 0.19
CA GLY A 106 -3.99 10.06 0.19
C GLY A 106 -3.25 8.83 -0.33
N ILE A 107 -3.59 7.64 0.15
CA ILE A 107 -3.01 6.36 -0.32
C ILE A 107 -3.40 6.09 -1.77
N TYR A 108 -4.66 6.30 -2.12
CA TYR A 108 -5.14 6.11 -3.49
C TYR A 108 -4.37 6.99 -4.47
N ALA A 109 -4.18 8.27 -4.14
CA ALA A 109 -3.39 9.22 -4.91
C ALA A 109 -1.92 8.79 -4.97
N HIS A 110 -1.32 8.44 -3.84
CA HIS A 110 0.07 8.00 -3.76
C HIS A 110 0.29 6.77 -4.66
N SER A 111 -0.59 5.76 -4.60
CA SER A 111 -0.51 4.52 -5.39
C SER A 111 -0.56 4.73 -6.91
N ARG A 112 -1.04 5.89 -7.37
CA ARG A 112 -1.06 6.33 -8.76
C ARG A 112 0.07 7.30 -9.12
N GLY A 113 0.95 7.61 -8.19
CA GLY A 113 2.06 8.55 -8.38
C GLY A 113 1.64 10.03 -8.30
N ARG A 114 0.50 10.31 -7.66
CA ARG A 114 -0.03 11.67 -7.45
C ARG A 114 0.16 12.11 -5.99
N GLY A 115 0.03 13.42 -5.71
CA GLY A 115 0.04 13.98 -4.34
C GLY A 115 1.42 14.16 -3.69
N GLY A 116 2.51 13.84 -4.39
CA GLY A 116 3.87 14.23 -4.01
C GLY A 116 4.33 13.73 -2.63
N ARG A 117 4.96 14.61 -1.84
CA ARG A 117 5.48 14.31 -0.49
C ARG A 117 4.36 14.04 0.51
N LEU A 118 3.29 14.83 0.46
CA LEU A 118 2.17 14.69 1.40
C LEU A 118 1.51 13.31 1.30
N ALA A 119 1.17 12.87 0.09
CA ALA A 119 0.55 11.55 -0.10
C ALA A 119 1.48 10.39 0.32
N ALA A 120 2.80 10.56 0.16
CA ALA A 120 3.78 9.59 0.65
C ALA A 120 3.83 9.56 2.18
N LEU A 121 3.81 10.71 2.85
CA LEU A 121 3.76 10.80 4.32
C LEU A 121 2.47 10.19 4.87
N VAL A 122 1.31 10.49 4.27
CA VAL A 122 0.03 9.87 4.64
C VAL A 122 0.10 8.34 4.51
N THR A 123 0.65 7.84 3.40
CA THR A 123 0.80 6.38 3.21
C THR A 123 1.71 5.76 4.26
N ALA A 124 2.83 6.43 4.59
CA ALA A 124 3.73 5.96 5.63
C ALA A 124 3.06 5.96 7.01
N ALA A 125 2.32 7.02 7.34
CA ALA A 125 1.57 7.12 8.60
C ALA A 125 0.54 6.00 8.76
N VAL A 126 -0.23 5.70 7.69
CA VAL A 126 -1.17 4.56 7.71
C VAL A 126 -0.45 3.23 7.85
N ALA A 127 0.65 3.01 7.12
CA ALA A 127 1.43 1.78 7.24
C ALA A 127 1.93 1.57 8.67
N THR A 128 2.45 2.64 9.30
CA THR A 128 2.86 2.64 10.70
C THR A 128 1.68 2.34 11.63
N GLY A 129 0.56 3.03 11.48
CA GLY A 129 -0.63 2.83 12.32
C GLY A 129 -1.15 1.38 12.27
N LEU A 130 -1.28 0.81 11.07
CA LEU A 130 -1.69 -0.58 10.89
C LEU A 130 -0.69 -1.57 11.51
N THR A 131 0.61 -1.29 11.40
CA THR A 131 1.66 -2.15 11.98
C THR A 131 1.65 -2.09 13.50
N VAL A 132 1.51 -0.90 14.08
CA VAL A 132 1.37 -0.72 15.54
C VAL A 132 0.13 -1.46 16.04
N ARG A 133 -1.00 -1.34 15.34
CA ARG A 133 -2.24 -2.03 15.70
C ARG A 133 -2.12 -3.56 15.58
N ALA A 134 -1.44 -4.05 14.54
CA ALA A 134 -1.14 -5.47 14.39
C ALA A 134 -0.25 -5.97 15.54
N GLY A 135 0.80 -5.22 15.90
CA GLY A 135 1.68 -5.53 17.03
C GLY A 135 0.92 -5.59 18.36
N ALA A 136 0.06 -4.61 18.64
CA ALA A 136 -0.82 -4.64 19.80
C ALA A 136 -1.74 -5.87 19.79
N GLY A 137 -2.31 -6.21 18.62
CA GLY A 137 -3.14 -7.39 18.45
C GLY A 137 -2.41 -8.70 18.76
N VAL A 138 -1.13 -8.82 18.38
CA VAL A 138 -0.27 -9.96 18.73
C VAL A 138 0.03 -10.00 20.23
N VAL A 139 0.29 -8.85 20.87
CA VAL A 139 0.48 -8.80 22.33
C VAL A 139 -0.77 -9.28 23.06
N TRP A 140 -1.95 -8.83 22.62
CA TRP A 140 -3.23 -9.26 23.18
C TRP A 140 -3.52 -10.74 22.94
N ALA A 141 -3.00 -11.33 21.86
CA ALA A 141 -3.11 -12.77 21.58
C ALA A 141 -2.45 -13.63 22.66
N PHE A 142 -1.41 -13.12 23.32
CA PHE A 142 -0.75 -13.78 24.44
C PHE A 142 -1.44 -13.52 25.80
N GLY A 143 -2.65 -12.94 25.80
CA GLY A 143 -3.42 -12.68 27.01
C GLY A 143 -2.96 -11.47 27.82
N VAL A 144 -2.05 -10.64 27.29
CA VAL A 144 -1.55 -9.45 27.98
C VAL A 144 -2.52 -8.29 27.77
N GLY A 145 -3.24 -7.85 28.81
CA GLY A 145 -4.05 -6.62 28.76
C GLY A 145 -5.40 -6.72 28.04
N ALA A 146 -5.82 -7.94 27.65
CA ALA A 146 -7.16 -8.23 27.15
C ALA A 146 -7.68 -9.52 27.78
N ASP A 147 -8.92 -9.53 28.25
CA ASP A 147 -9.55 -10.75 28.77
C ASP A 147 -9.74 -11.78 27.65
N PRO A 148 -9.15 -12.99 27.72
CA PRO A 148 -9.31 -14.03 26.71
C PRO A 148 -10.77 -14.45 26.47
N GLY A 149 -11.65 -14.28 27.45
CA GLY A 149 -13.08 -14.58 27.32
C GLY A 149 -13.88 -13.50 26.58
N SER A 150 -13.31 -12.31 26.40
CA SER A 150 -14.03 -11.16 25.83
C SER A 150 -14.35 -11.33 24.34
N THR A 151 -15.45 -10.71 23.90
CA THR A 151 -15.79 -10.62 22.48
C THR A 151 -14.70 -9.87 21.69
N PHE A 152 -14.10 -8.84 22.29
CA PHE A 152 -12.97 -8.12 21.71
C PHE A 152 -11.79 -9.02 21.40
N HIS A 153 -11.37 -9.88 22.33
CA HIS A 153 -10.22 -10.77 22.13
C HIS A 153 -10.46 -11.71 20.95
N ARG A 154 -11.66 -12.29 20.84
CA ARG A 154 -12.05 -13.16 19.72
C ARG A 154 -12.03 -12.41 18.37
N LEU A 155 -12.64 -11.22 18.30
CA LEU A 155 -12.63 -10.40 17.09
C LEU A 155 -11.21 -9.93 16.72
N ASN A 156 -10.40 -9.58 17.72
CA ASN A 156 -9.02 -9.15 17.53
C ASN A 156 -8.17 -10.26 16.89
N LEU A 157 -8.33 -11.51 17.34
CA LEU A 157 -7.60 -12.64 16.79
C LEU A 157 -8.11 -13.03 15.40
N ALA A 158 -9.43 -13.15 15.23
CA ALA A 158 -10.02 -13.67 14.01
C ALA A 158 -10.04 -12.66 12.86
N VAL A 159 -10.19 -11.37 13.16
CA VAL A 159 -10.46 -10.33 12.15
C VAL A 159 -9.42 -9.22 12.21
N TYR A 160 -9.32 -8.51 13.35
CA TYR A 160 -8.55 -7.25 13.37
C TYR A 160 -7.07 -7.46 13.14
N THR A 161 -6.44 -8.43 13.83
CA THR A 161 -5.00 -8.67 13.69
C THR A 161 -4.63 -9.14 12.27
N PRO A 162 -5.32 -10.16 11.68
CA PRO A 162 -5.04 -10.56 10.29
C PRO A 162 -5.22 -9.43 9.28
N VAL A 163 -6.29 -8.63 9.41
CA VAL A 163 -6.54 -7.48 8.54
C VAL A 163 -5.41 -6.45 8.71
N CYS A 164 -5.07 -6.06 9.93
CA CYS A 164 -4.00 -5.09 10.17
C CYS A 164 -2.63 -5.57 9.68
N VAL A 165 -2.29 -6.85 9.83
CA VAL A 165 -1.05 -7.43 9.29
C VAL A 165 -1.06 -7.37 7.77
N GLY A 166 -2.10 -7.88 7.12
CA GLY A 166 -2.18 -7.97 5.66
C GLY A 166 -2.17 -6.58 4.99
N PHE A 167 -3.02 -5.67 5.47
CA PHE A 167 -3.11 -4.32 4.92
C PHE A 167 -1.97 -3.41 5.38
N GLY A 168 -1.41 -3.62 6.58
CA GLY A 168 -0.19 -2.95 7.03
C GLY A 168 0.99 -3.29 6.14
N TYR A 169 1.19 -4.57 5.81
CA TYR A 169 2.17 -5.01 4.84
C TYR A 169 1.92 -4.38 3.45
N ALA A 170 0.68 -4.42 2.96
CA ALA A 170 0.35 -3.82 1.66
C ALA A 170 0.66 -2.31 1.62
N ALA A 171 0.28 -1.57 2.66
CA ALA A 171 0.56 -0.13 2.79
C ALA A 171 2.06 0.16 2.87
N ALA A 172 2.81 -0.63 3.65
CA ALA A 172 4.27 -0.52 3.74
C ALA A 172 4.94 -0.74 2.38
N ARG A 173 4.50 -1.74 1.60
CA ARG A 173 5.02 -1.95 0.24
C ARG A 173 4.72 -0.76 -0.68
N VAL A 174 3.52 -0.18 -0.62
CA VAL A 174 3.18 1.03 -1.40
C VAL A 174 4.04 2.23 -1.00
N ALA A 175 4.34 2.38 0.29
CA ALA A 175 5.23 3.42 0.82
C ALA A 175 6.67 3.27 0.30
N LEU A 176 7.26 2.09 0.47
CA LEU A 176 8.65 1.80 0.08
C LEU A 176 8.86 1.91 -1.44
N ASP A 177 7.91 1.42 -2.24
CA ASP A 177 7.99 1.48 -3.71
C ASP A 177 7.95 2.93 -4.25
N GLY A 178 7.49 3.90 -3.44
CA GLY A 178 7.51 5.33 -3.77
C GLY A 178 8.86 5.99 -3.45
N ILE A 179 9.56 5.54 -2.41
CA ILE A 179 10.87 6.06 -2.00
C ILE A 179 11.95 5.65 -3.02
N ALA A 180 11.96 4.38 -3.43
CA ALA A 180 12.96 3.83 -4.34
C ALA A 180 13.02 4.52 -5.72
N ARG A 181 11.96 5.23 -6.13
CA ARG A 181 11.87 5.89 -7.45
C ARG A 181 12.31 7.37 -7.46
N ARG A 182 12.63 7.97 -6.32
CA ARG A 182 13.12 9.36 -6.23
C ARG A 182 14.55 9.64 -6.71
N PRO A 183 15.52 8.69 -6.77
CA PRO A 183 16.92 9.05 -7.05
C PRO A 183 17.17 9.67 -8.43
N SER A 184 16.37 9.31 -9.44
CA SER A 184 16.73 9.59 -10.85
C SER A 184 16.40 11.00 -11.34
N ARG A 185 15.59 11.77 -10.61
CA ARG A 185 15.25 13.15 -11.03
C ARG A 185 16.32 14.18 -10.71
N LEU A 186 17.14 13.94 -9.68
CA LEU A 186 18.18 14.89 -9.25
C LEU A 186 19.46 14.80 -10.12
N LEU A 187 19.68 13.66 -10.77
CA LEU A 187 20.84 13.48 -11.65
C LEU A 187 20.63 14.09 -13.05
N ARG A 188 19.38 14.18 -13.53
CA ARG A 188 19.08 14.67 -14.89
C ARG A 188 19.16 16.19 -15.04
N THR A 189 19.01 16.95 -13.96
CA THR A 189 19.12 18.42 -13.99
C THR A 189 20.56 18.91 -13.93
N ARG A 190 21.54 18.04 -13.61
CA ARG A 190 22.96 18.44 -13.48
C ARG A 190 23.75 18.32 -14.78
N THR A 191 23.25 17.58 -15.76
CA THR A 191 23.93 17.34 -17.06
C THR A 191 23.42 18.21 -18.20
N ALA A 192 22.37 19.01 -18.01
CA ALA A 192 21.79 19.87 -19.05
C ALA A 192 22.30 21.33 -19.03
N GLY A 193 23.33 21.63 -18.24
CA GLY A 193 23.86 22.99 -18.05
C GLY A 193 25.36 23.12 -18.32
N ARG A 194 25.93 22.31 -19.21
CA ARG A 194 27.31 22.46 -19.68
C ARG A 194 27.33 22.50 -21.20
#